data_AF-A0A3A6I9B2-F1
#
_entry.id   AF-A0A3A6I9B2-F1
#
_cell.length_a   1.000
_cell.length_b   1.000
_cell.length_c   1.000
_cell.angle_alpha   90.00
_cell.angle_beta   90.00
_cell.angle_gamma   90.00
#
_symmetry.space_group_name_H-M   'P 1'
#
loop_
_entity.id
_entity.type
_entity.pdbx_description
1 polymer ?
#
loop_
_entity_poly.entity_id
_entity_poly.type
_entity_poly.pdbx_seq_one_letter_code
_entity_poly.pdbx_strand_id
1 'polypeptide(L)'
;MLTIESQEYNKIMNGANRSRKDGVKMKFIVNENCIGCGLCVGTCPEIFSMTDNGVAIASPLEVHAELEESATDAMNGCPVQAIEQE
;
A
#
# COMPACT_ATOMS: atom_id res chain seq x y z
N MET A 1 35.39 10.18 -5.22
CA MET A 1 34.32 9.91 -4.24
C MET A 1 33.00 10.22 -4.93
N LEU A 2 32.58 9.35 -5.84
CA LEU A 2 31.31 9.48 -6.53
C LEU A 2 30.63 8.13 -6.48
N THR A 3 29.47 8.16 -5.81
CA THR A 3 28.23 7.47 -6.18
C THR A 3 28.32 5.98 -6.42
N ILE A 4 28.07 5.25 -5.32
CA ILE A 4 27.31 4.00 -5.22
C ILE A 4 26.95 3.44 -6.59
N GLU A 5 27.60 2.31 -6.91
CA GLU A 5 27.49 1.61 -8.17
C GLU A 5 26.03 1.36 -8.53
N SER A 6 25.70 1.68 -9.78
CA SER A 6 24.40 1.56 -10.46
C SER A 6 23.70 0.19 -10.37
N GLN A 7 24.30 -0.79 -9.69
CA GLN A 7 23.72 -2.10 -9.40
C GLN A 7 22.73 -2.04 -8.24
N GLU A 8 22.87 -1.09 -7.30
CA GLU A 8 21.97 -0.98 -6.14
C GLU A 8 20.64 -0.27 -6.51
N TYR A 9 20.68 0.65 -7.49
CA TYR A 9 19.49 1.31 -8.04
C TYR A 9 18.57 0.33 -8.80
N ASN A 10 19.13 -0.69 -9.45
CA ASN A 10 18.31 -1.70 -10.13
C ASN A 10 17.70 -2.71 -9.16
N LYS A 11 18.22 -2.87 -7.94
CA LYS A 11 17.66 -3.79 -6.94
C LYS A 11 16.37 -3.24 -6.30
N ILE A 12 16.27 -1.92 -6.14
CA ILE A 12 15.05 -1.23 -5.71
C ILE A 12 13.98 -1.17 -6.81
N MET A 13 14.35 -1.15 -8.09
CA MET A 13 13.38 -1.11 -9.21
C MET A 13 12.92 -2.51 -9.68
N ASN A 14 13.44 -3.61 -9.13
CA ASN A 14 13.20 -4.97 -9.64
C ASN A 14 12.79 -5.94 -8.51
N GLY A 15 11.95 -5.45 -7.60
CA GLY A 15 11.40 -6.21 -6.47
C GLY A 15 10.16 -7.07 -6.78
N ALA A 16 9.61 -7.01 -7.99
CA ALA A 16 8.32 -7.62 -8.31
C ALA A 16 8.40 -8.83 -9.26
N ASN A 17 9.39 -9.71 -9.11
CA ASN A 17 9.32 -11.03 -9.74
C ASN A 17 8.63 -12.03 -8.80
N ARG A 18 7.31 -11.88 -8.63
CA ARG A 18 6.46 -12.91 -8.00
C ARG A 18 5.44 -13.43 -9.00
N SER A 19 5.88 -14.45 -9.72
CA SER A 19 5.06 -15.42 -10.41
C SER A 19 3.90 -15.90 -9.52
N ARG A 20 2.66 -15.48 -9.80
CA ARG A 20 1.40 -16.20 -9.54
C ARG A 20 0.27 -15.54 -10.34
N LYS A 21 -0.02 -16.14 -11.49
CA LYS A 21 -1.29 -16.00 -12.21
C LYS A 21 -2.43 -16.26 -11.23
N ASP A 22 -3.29 -15.27 -11.00
CA ASP A 22 -4.73 -15.34 -10.69
C ASP A 22 -5.09 -13.94 -10.18
N GLY A 23 -6.09 -13.28 -10.79
CA GLY A 23 -6.44 -11.90 -10.45
C GLY A 23 -6.59 -11.72 -8.95
N VAL A 24 -5.72 -10.92 -8.35
CA VAL A 24 -5.65 -10.78 -6.90
C VAL A 24 -6.99 -10.22 -6.39
N LYS A 25 -7.55 -10.93 -5.40
CA LYS A 25 -8.85 -10.69 -4.77
C LYS A 25 -8.68 -10.29 -3.30
N MET A 26 -7.66 -9.49 -3.00
CA MET A 26 -7.43 -9.09 -1.61
C MET A 26 -8.18 -7.82 -1.29
N LYS A 27 -8.59 -7.67 -0.03
CA LYS A 27 -9.21 -6.46 0.48
C LYS A 27 -8.36 -5.90 1.59
N PHE A 28 -8.53 -4.62 1.84
CA PHE A 28 -7.97 -3.99 3.00
C PHE A 28 -9.08 -3.44 3.88
N ILE A 29 -8.81 -3.40 5.16
CA ILE A 29 -9.66 -2.75 6.16
C ILE A 29 -8.80 -1.78 6.96
N VAL A 30 -9.40 -0.68 7.38
CA VAL A 30 -8.77 0.27 8.30
C VAL A 30 -9.52 0.17 9.61
N ASN A 31 -8.80 -0.18 10.68
CA ASN A 31 -9.37 -0.32 12.01
C ASN A 31 -9.37 1.03 12.78
N GLU A 32 -9.90 0.99 14.00
CA GLU A 32 -10.05 2.15 14.87
C GLU A 32 -8.72 2.75 15.38
N ASN A 33 -7.59 2.06 15.20
CA ASN A 33 -6.28 2.62 15.56
C ASN A 33 -5.82 3.70 14.58
N CYS A 34 -6.56 3.93 13.49
CA CYS A 34 -6.24 4.95 12.51
C CYS A 34 -6.27 6.35 13.14
N ILE A 35 -5.13 7.04 13.06
CA ILE A 35 -4.97 8.41 13.57
C ILE A 35 -5.16 9.49 12.49
N GLY A 36 -5.58 9.11 11.28
CA GLY A 36 -5.83 10.08 10.21
C GLY A 36 -4.59 10.73 9.58
N CYS A 37 -3.44 10.06 9.61
CA CYS A 37 -2.19 10.63 9.10
C CYS A 37 -2.19 10.92 7.58
N GLY A 38 -3.09 10.30 6.81
CA GLY A 38 -3.25 10.52 5.37
C GLY A 38 -2.20 9.85 4.48
N LEU A 39 -1.23 9.12 5.05
CA LEU A 39 -0.15 8.49 4.28
C LEU A 39 -0.68 7.44 3.29
N CYS A 40 -1.64 6.61 3.71
CA CYS A 40 -2.22 5.58 2.86
C CYS A 40 -2.93 6.15 1.62
N VAL A 41 -3.60 7.30 1.75
CA VAL A 41 -4.25 7.99 0.63
C VAL A 41 -3.21 8.61 -0.30
N GLY A 42 -2.05 9.01 0.22
CA GLY A 42 -0.93 9.47 -0.61
C GLY A 42 -0.24 8.34 -1.39
N THR A 43 -0.20 7.13 -0.82
CA THR A 43 0.41 5.96 -1.46
C THR A 43 -0.52 5.25 -2.43
N CYS A 44 -1.80 5.07 -2.08
CA CYS A 44 -2.79 4.38 -2.91
C CYS A 44 -4.19 5.01 -2.75
N PRO A 45 -4.44 6.17 -3.39
CA PRO A 45 -5.73 6.88 -3.31
C PRO A 45 -6.91 6.10 -3.94
N GLU A 46 -6.63 5.09 -4.75
CA GLU A 46 -7.61 4.23 -5.41
C GLU A 46 -8.26 3.26 -4.43
N ILE A 47 -7.51 2.82 -3.42
CA ILE A 47 -7.98 1.90 -2.37
C ILE A 47 -8.30 2.64 -1.09
N PHE A 48 -7.53 3.65 -0.69
CA PHE A 48 -7.72 4.36 0.58
C PHE A 48 -8.30 5.75 0.37
N SER A 49 -9.25 6.14 1.22
CA SER A 49 -9.85 7.47 1.21
C SER A 49 -10.01 8.00 2.63
N MET A 50 -9.87 9.31 2.83
CA MET A 50 -10.13 9.94 4.12
C MET A 50 -11.63 10.18 4.29
N THR A 51 -12.15 9.88 5.47
CA THR A 51 -13.53 10.20 5.87
C THR A 51 -13.60 11.53 6.59
N ASP A 52 -14.81 12.09 6.71
CA ASP A 52 -15.07 13.32 7.47
C ASP A 52 -14.82 13.17 8.99
N ASN A 53 -14.72 11.93 9.48
CA ASN A 53 -14.36 11.64 10.88
C ASN A 53 -12.86 11.79 11.15
N GLY A 54 -12.06 12.14 10.14
CA GLY A 54 -10.61 12.27 10.26
C GLY A 54 -9.87 10.94 10.29
N VAL A 55 -10.51 9.83 9.92
CA VAL A 55 -9.88 8.51 9.78
C VAL A 55 -9.91 8.06 8.31
N ALA A 56 -8.95 7.22 7.93
CA ALA A 56 -8.95 6.60 6.61
C ALA A 56 -9.94 5.41 6.57
N ILE A 57 -10.49 5.14 5.40
CA ILE A 57 -11.22 3.93 5.06
C ILE A 57 -10.60 3.29 3.82
N ALA A 58 -10.69 1.97 3.74
CA ALA A 58 -10.34 1.22 2.56
C ALA A 58 -11.58 0.94 1.70
N SER A 59 -11.38 0.82 0.40
CA SER A 59 -12.41 0.49 -0.57
C SER A 59 -12.87 -0.95 -0.32
N PRO A 60 -14.19 -1.22 -0.32
CA PRO A 60 -14.72 -2.57 -0.15
C PRO A 60 -14.50 -3.47 -1.37
N LEU A 61 -13.95 -2.90 -2.46
CA LEU A 61 -13.66 -3.58 -3.71
C LEU A 61 -12.38 -4.41 -3.61
N GLU A 62 -12.33 -5.48 -4.41
CA GLU A 62 -11.12 -6.31 -4.54
C GLU A 62 -9.98 -5.49 -5.18
N VAL A 63 -8.80 -5.53 -4.57
CA VAL A 63 -7.61 -4.82 -5.06
C VAL A 63 -7.00 -5.58 -6.23
N HIS A 64 -6.97 -4.93 -7.40
CA HIS A 64 -6.34 -5.46 -8.59
C HIS A 64 -4.82 -5.61 -8.40
N ALA A 65 -4.20 -6.53 -9.13
CA ALA A 65 -2.75 -6.79 -9.05
C ALA A 65 -1.87 -5.54 -9.28
N GLU A 66 -2.33 -4.58 -10.08
CA GLU A 66 -1.62 -3.31 -10.31
C GLU A 66 -1.61 -2.41 -9.06
N LEU A 67 -2.65 -2.51 -8.22
CA LEU A 67 -2.79 -1.75 -6.99
C LEU A 67 -2.31 -2.53 -5.75
N GLU A 68 -2.08 -3.84 -5.86
CA GLU A 68 -1.63 -4.71 -4.75
C GLU A 68 -0.37 -4.17 -4.10
N GLU A 69 0.66 -3.86 -4.91
CA GLU A 69 1.95 -3.37 -4.43
C GLU A 69 1.76 -2.02 -3.70
N SER A 70 1.07 -1.08 -4.34
CA SER A 70 0.79 0.25 -3.76
C SER A 70 -0.01 0.16 -2.47
N ALA A 71 -1.03 -0.71 -2.43
CA ALA A 71 -1.86 -0.88 -1.25
C ALA A 71 -1.12 -1.62 -0.12
N THR A 72 -0.25 -2.56 -0.45
CA THR A 72 0.63 -3.25 0.51
C THR A 72 1.68 -2.29 1.07
N ASP A 73 2.24 -1.41 0.24
CA ASP A 73 3.14 -0.35 0.69
C ASP A 73 2.43 0.66 1.59
N ALA A 74 1.18 1.02 1.27
CA ALA A 74 0.35 1.86 2.14
C ALA A 74 0.11 1.21 3.51
N MET A 75 -0.15 -0.10 3.54
CA MET A 75 -0.29 -0.88 4.77
C MET A 75 1.00 -0.88 5.59
N ASN A 76 2.14 -1.20 4.96
CA ASN A 76 3.46 -1.24 5.62
C ASN A 76 3.93 0.16 6.08
N GLY A 77 3.53 1.21 5.37
CA GLY A 77 3.84 2.60 5.71
C GLY A 77 2.99 3.19 6.83
N CYS A 78 1.94 2.49 7.29
CA CYS A 78 1.07 2.99 8.34
C CYS A 78 1.82 3.07 9.69
N PRO A 79 2.03 4.27 10.28
CA PRO A 79 2.85 4.44 11.49
C PRO A 79 2.26 3.76 12.73
N VAL A 80 0.95 3.48 12.70
CA VAL A 80 0.18 2.84 13.76
C VAL A 80 -0.32 1.45 13.35
N GLN A 81 0.08 0.97 12.17
CA GLN A 81 -0.32 -0.35 11.63
C GLN A 81 -1.84 -0.59 11.71
N ALA A 82 -2.63 0.45 11.42
CA ALA A 82 -4.09 0.40 11.46
C ALA A 82 -4.73 -0.23 10.22
N ILE A 83 -3.93 -0.65 9.24
CA ILE A 83 -4.38 -1.22 7.97
C ILE A 83 -4.13 -2.72 8.03
N GLU A 84 -5.16 -3.50 7.76
CA GLU A 84 -5.11 -4.96 7.76
C GLU A 84 -5.60 -5.50 6.41
N GLN A 85 -5.08 -6.65 6.00
CA GLN A 85 -5.51 -7.37 4.80
C GLN A 85 -6.60 -8.39 5.16
N GLU A 86 -7.64 -8.47 4.33
CA GLU A 86 -8.75 -9.44 4.40
C GLU A 86 -8.84 -10.29 3.14
#